data_AF-A0A937ZZD7-F1
#
_entry.id   AF-A0A937ZZD7-F1
#
_cell.length_a   1.000
_cell.length_b   1.000
_cell.length_c   1.000
_cell.angle_alpha   90.00
_cell.angle_beta   90.00
_cell.angle_gamma   90.00
#
_symmetry.space_group_name_H-M   'P 1'
#
loop_
_entity.id
_entity.type
_entity.pdbx_description
1 polymer ?
#
loop_
_entity_poly.entity_id
_entity_poly.type
_entity_poly.pdbx_seq_one_letter_code
_entity_poly.pdbx_strand_id
1 'polypeptide(L)'
;MTNPRATPSSTAWTTLLPVLRSAFALALVIVAGAALAQTDVEDAKRYRDCMALVEKNPDGAFDSALAWQGLGGGEAAEHCLAAALIGLKQYREGARRLEVLALHSKGRDAVRVGMLAHAARAWLLADDPQRSYDVLTAAIKLNPEDPDLLIDRAEARAAMKHYPQAVDDLNEALRLDPGHADAYVFRATARRFLDDLARAEADVEKALKIAPDHPEGLLERGILRRLKGDQAGARQDWLAVLHAAPGSAAAEAAQKNIEMMDVKN
;
A
#
# COMPACT_ATOMS: atom_id res chain seq x y z
N MET A 1 -104.16 -13.61 20.58
CA MET A 1 -104.76 -14.42 19.51
C MET A 1 -103.94 -14.21 18.24
N THR A 2 -103.44 -15.32 17.66
CA THR A 2 -102.91 -15.53 16.29
C THR A 2 -101.75 -14.68 15.73
N ASN A 3 -100.59 -15.35 15.63
CA ASN A 3 -99.42 -15.20 14.72
C ASN A 3 -99.86 -15.19 13.21
N PRO A 4 -99.04 -14.94 12.14
CA PRO A 4 -97.58 -15.16 12.08
C PRO A 4 -96.64 -14.32 11.17
N ARG A 5 -95.34 -14.47 11.51
CA ARG A 5 -94.08 -14.51 10.73
C ARG A 5 -94.03 -13.94 9.29
N ALA A 6 -92.97 -13.17 9.04
CA ALA A 6 -92.30 -13.10 7.74
C ALA A 6 -90.77 -13.17 7.93
N THR A 7 -90.12 -14.08 7.19
CA THR A 7 -88.67 -14.13 6.93
C THR A 7 -88.38 -13.48 5.57
N PRO A 8 -87.11 -13.15 5.28
CA PRO A 8 -86.60 -13.51 3.96
C PRO A 8 -85.17 -14.06 3.96
N SER A 9 -84.89 -14.90 2.97
CA SER A 9 -83.63 -15.61 2.70
C SER A 9 -83.06 -15.24 1.32
N SER A 10 -81.76 -15.53 1.16
CA SER A 10 -80.99 -15.79 -0.09
C SER A 10 -80.78 -14.62 -1.09
N THR A 11 -79.56 -14.06 -1.19
CA THR A 11 -78.42 -14.45 -2.09
C THR A 11 -78.78 -14.34 -3.58
N ALA A 12 -78.28 -13.37 -4.34
CA ALA A 12 -76.92 -13.18 -4.86
C ALA A 12 -76.86 -13.51 -6.38
N TRP A 13 -75.94 -12.83 -7.06
CA TRP A 13 -75.38 -13.06 -8.40
C TRP A 13 -75.91 -12.21 -9.56
N THR A 14 -74.90 -11.59 -10.22
CA THR A 14 -74.78 -11.12 -11.61
C THR A 14 -75.66 -9.92 -12.01
N THR A 15 -75.12 -8.78 -12.43
CA THR A 15 -74.07 -8.51 -13.43
C THR A 15 -73.61 -7.05 -13.28
N LEU A 16 -72.38 -6.75 -13.71
CA LEU A 16 -71.99 -5.53 -14.47
C LEU A 16 -70.49 -5.27 -14.26
N LEU A 17 -69.68 -5.72 -15.22
CA LEU A 17 -68.45 -5.03 -15.60
C LEU A 17 -68.80 -4.19 -16.82
N PRO A 18 -68.40 -2.91 -16.82
CA PRO A 18 -67.33 -2.59 -17.76
C PRO A 18 -66.32 -1.56 -17.22
N VAL A 19 -65.30 -1.35 -18.06
CA VAL A 19 -64.47 -0.13 -18.18
C VAL A 19 -63.09 -0.15 -17.49
N LEU A 20 -62.09 -0.19 -18.37
CA LEU A 20 -60.69 0.23 -18.25
C LEU A 20 -59.86 -0.28 -17.06
N ARG A 21 -58.98 -1.25 -17.34
CA ARG A 21 -57.73 -1.42 -16.58
C ARG A 21 -56.55 -0.84 -17.38
N SER A 22 -56.01 0.21 -16.79
CA SER A 22 -54.83 0.99 -17.11
C SER A 22 -53.66 0.18 -17.70
N ALA A 23 -53.19 0.61 -18.87
CA ALA A 23 -51.86 0.32 -19.36
C ALA A 23 -50.86 1.25 -18.64
N PHE A 24 -50.35 0.85 -17.48
CA PHE A 24 -49.18 1.50 -16.86
C PHE A 24 -48.55 0.55 -15.83
N ALA A 25 -47.68 -0.35 -16.30
CA ALA A 25 -46.74 -1.06 -15.43
C ALA A 25 -45.66 -1.74 -16.27
N LEU A 26 -44.75 -0.97 -16.87
CA LEU A 26 -43.46 -1.51 -17.34
C LEU A 26 -42.39 -0.41 -17.42
N ALA A 27 -42.00 0.15 -16.28
CA ALA A 27 -40.83 1.02 -16.19
C ALA A 27 -40.28 1.08 -14.75
N LEU A 28 -39.80 -0.05 -14.20
CA LEU A 28 -39.15 -0.02 -12.88
C LEU A 28 -38.08 -1.09 -12.67
N VAL A 29 -37.25 -1.35 -13.69
CA VAL A 29 -36.08 -2.25 -13.55
C VAL A 29 -34.75 -1.60 -13.96
N ILE A 30 -34.75 -0.42 -14.61
CA ILE A 30 -33.51 0.21 -15.11
C ILE A 30 -32.83 1.13 -14.06
N VAL A 31 -33.52 1.56 -13.00
CA VAL A 31 -33.01 2.57 -12.05
C VAL A 31 -31.95 2.04 -11.09
N ALA A 32 -32.05 0.77 -10.66
CA ALA A 32 -31.15 0.22 -9.64
C ALA A 32 -29.69 0.06 -10.12
N GLY A 33 -29.48 -0.36 -11.37
CA GLY A 33 -28.14 -0.52 -11.94
C GLY A 33 -27.40 0.80 -12.14
N ALA A 34 -28.10 1.85 -12.54
CA ALA A 34 -27.53 3.19 -12.67
C ALA A 34 -27.16 3.79 -11.31
N ALA A 35 -27.98 3.56 -10.27
CA ALA A 35 -27.69 4.02 -8.91
C ALA A 35 -26.45 3.34 -8.31
N LEU A 36 -26.29 2.03 -8.49
CA LEU A 36 -25.10 1.28 -8.01
C LEU A 36 -23.82 1.71 -8.73
N ALA A 37 -23.87 1.89 -10.06
CA ALA A 37 -22.72 2.37 -10.82
C ALA A 37 -22.32 3.81 -10.42
N GLN A 38 -23.30 4.65 -10.06
CA GLN A 38 -23.05 6.02 -9.62
C GLN A 38 -22.41 6.06 -8.23
N THR A 39 -22.83 5.19 -7.30
CA THR A 39 -22.19 5.07 -5.98
C THR A 39 -20.75 4.58 -6.09
N ASP A 40 -20.47 3.59 -6.96
CA ASP A 40 -19.12 3.08 -7.16
C ASP A 40 -18.16 4.16 -7.70
N VAL A 41 -18.63 5.00 -8.63
CA VAL A 41 -17.86 6.12 -9.18
C VAL A 41 -17.59 7.20 -8.11
N GLU A 42 -18.59 7.48 -7.28
CA GLU A 42 -18.46 8.46 -6.19
C GLU A 42 -17.48 7.96 -5.12
N ASP A 43 -17.58 6.70 -4.71
CA ASP A 43 -16.67 6.08 -3.74
C ASP A 43 -15.24 5.99 -4.27
N ALA A 44 -15.07 5.67 -5.56
CA ALA A 44 -13.74 5.70 -6.18
C ALA A 44 -13.13 7.11 -6.21
N LYS A 45 -13.94 8.15 -6.41
CA LYS A 45 -13.49 9.55 -6.34
C LYS A 45 -13.13 9.92 -4.90
N ARG A 46 -14.00 9.62 -3.93
CA ARG A 46 -13.76 9.86 -2.50
C ARG A 46 -12.49 9.16 -2.03
N TYR A 47 -12.25 7.92 -2.45
CA TYR A 47 -11.02 7.19 -2.17
C TYR A 47 -9.79 7.95 -2.68
N ARG A 48 -9.77 8.36 -3.95
CA ARG A 48 -8.64 9.11 -4.53
C ARG A 48 -8.40 10.43 -3.82
N ASP A 49 -9.47 11.18 -3.54
CA ASP A 49 -9.40 12.46 -2.84
C ASP A 49 -8.83 12.26 -1.42
N CYS A 50 -9.29 11.22 -0.72
CA CYS A 50 -8.82 10.87 0.63
C CYS A 50 -7.34 10.46 0.63
N MET A 51 -6.93 9.57 -0.27
CA MET A 51 -5.52 9.15 -0.38
C MET A 51 -4.60 10.31 -0.76
N ALA A 52 -5.04 11.25 -1.59
CA ALA A 52 -4.27 12.45 -1.93
C ALA A 52 -4.09 13.42 -0.75
N LEU A 53 -4.97 13.37 0.25
CA LEU A 53 -4.86 14.16 1.48
C LEU A 53 -3.88 13.54 2.48
N VAL A 54 -3.68 12.22 2.50
CA VAL A 54 -2.84 11.54 3.50
C VAL A 54 -1.45 12.16 3.63
N GLU A 55 -0.80 12.50 2.52
CA GLU A 55 0.54 13.11 2.54
C GLU A 55 0.53 14.60 2.90
N LYS A 56 -0.52 15.33 2.51
CA LYS A 56 -0.56 16.81 2.57
C LYS A 56 -1.26 17.35 3.81
N ASN A 57 -2.27 16.65 4.27
CA ASN A 57 -3.14 16.99 5.39
C ASN A 57 -3.71 15.70 6.01
N PRO A 58 -2.89 14.93 6.73
CA PRO A 58 -3.31 13.65 7.31
C PRO A 58 -4.44 13.79 8.33
N ASP A 59 -4.53 14.91 9.06
CA ASP A 59 -5.67 15.19 9.96
C ASP A 59 -6.98 15.33 9.17
N GLY A 60 -6.97 16.09 8.07
CA GLY A 60 -8.13 16.22 7.19
C GLY A 60 -8.51 14.91 6.49
N ALA A 61 -7.51 14.10 6.12
CA ALA A 61 -7.75 12.76 5.58
C ALA A 61 -8.44 11.86 6.62
N PHE A 62 -7.99 11.93 7.89
CA PHE A 62 -8.56 11.16 8.98
C PHE A 62 -10.04 11.52 9.23
N ASP A 63 -10.35 12.82 9.35
CA ASP A 63 -11.72 13.30 9.55
C ASP A 63 -12.64 12.92 8.39
N SER A 64 -12.15 13.08 7.15
CA SER A 64 -12.88 12.71 5.94
C SER A 64 -13.14 11.20 5.88
N ALA A 65 -12.14 10.38 6.21
CA ALA A 65 -12.26 8.93 6.20
C ALA A 65 -13.26 8.45 7.27
N LEU A 66 -13.22 9.03 8.48
CA LEU A 66 -14.14 8.70 9.57
C LEU A 66 -15.60 9.05 9.22
N ALA A 67 -15.81 10.22 8.60
CA ALA A 67 -17.13 10.61 8.12
C ALA A 67 -17.65 9.66 7.03
N TRP A 68 -16.78 9.30 6.06
CA TRP A 68 -17.15 8.36 4.99
C TRP A 68 -17.45 6.96 5.51
N GLN A 69 -16.68 6.48 6.49
CA GLN A 69 -16.94 5.21 7.18
C GLN A 69 -18.33 5.23 7.86
N GLY A 70 -18.68 6.32 8.55
CA GLY A 70 -20.00 6.49 9.17
C GLY A 70 -21.16 6.51 8.17
N LEU A 71 -20.90 6.82 6.91
CA LEU A 71 -21.86 6.79 5.80
C LEU A 71 -21.86 5.45 5.04
N GLY A 72 -21.10 4.46 5.50
CA GLY A 72 -21.05 3.12 4.88
C GLY A 72 -20.01 2.98 3.77
N GLY A 73 -18.95 3.80 3.75
CA GLY A 73 -17.88 3.78 2.73
C GLY A 73 -17.02 2.51 2.65
N GLY A 74 -17.32 1.49 3.46
CA GLY A 74 -16.73 0.16 3.37
C GLY A 74 -15.21 0.11 3.50
N GLU A 75 -14.59 -0.87 2.81
CA GLU A 75 -13.16 -1.15 2.90
C GLU A 75 -12.29 0.04 2.42
N ALA A 76 -12.80 0.84 1.48
CA ALA A 76 -12.05 1.98 0.94
C ALA A 76 -11.93 3.12 1.96
N ALA A 77 -12.99 3.36 2.76
CA ALA A 77 -12.95 4.30 3.87
C ALA A 77 -12.02 3.81 4.99
N GLU A 78 -12.09 2.52 5.35
CA GLU A 78 -11.21 1.91 6.35
C GLU A 78 -9.73 1.96 5.94
N HIS A 79 -9.44 1.69 4.67
CA HIS A 79 -8.09 1.80 4.13
C HIS A 79 -7.57 3.24 4.22
N CYS A 80 -8.38 4.22 3.80
CA CYS A 80 -7.96 5.61 3.90
C CYS A 80 -7.78 6.05 5.37
N LEU A 81 -8.64 5.62 6.28
CA LEU A 81 -8.51 5.91 7.71
C LEU A 81 -7.19 5.37 8.27
N ALA A 82 -6.84 4.13 7.92
CA ALA A 82 -5.58 3.53 8.34
C ALA A 82 -4.35 4.23 7.71
N ALA A 83 -4.44 4.63 6.44
CA ALA A 83 -3.42 5.42 5.76
C ALA A 83 -3.24 6.82 6.40
N ALA A 84 -4.35 7.49 6.76
CA ALA A 84 -4.32 8.77 7.44
C ALA A 84 -3.65 8.66 8.81
N LEU A 85 -3.92 7.60 9.58
CA LEU A 85 -3.21 7.30 10.83
C LEU A 85 -1.71 7.14 10.64
N ILE A 86 -1.28 6.49 9.56
CA ILE A 86 0.15 6.38 9.18
C ILE A 86 0.72 7.77 8.87
N GLY A 87 0.00 8.60 8.11
CA GLY A 87 0.37 10.00 7.86
C GLY A 87 0.49 10.84 9.14
N LEU A 88 -0.35 10.56 10.14
CA LEU A 88 -0.27 11.13 11.50
C LEU A 88 0.83 10.51 12.37
N LYS A 89 1.68 9.65 11.80
CA LYS A 89 2.75 8.92 12.49
C LYS A 89 2.25 7.96 13.58
N GLN A 90 0.97 7.62 13.58
CA GLN A 90 0.38 6.58 14.43
C GLN A 90 0.59 5.20 13.80
N TYR A 91 1.85 4.89 13.47
CA TYR A 91 2.23 3.76 12.62
C TYR A 91 1.68 2.42 13.13
N ARG A 92 1.78 2.15 14.43
CA ARG A 92 1.29 0.89 15.03
C ARG A 92 -0.22 0.72 14.94
N GLU A 93 -0.99 1.81 15.02
CA GLU A 93 -2.45 1.74 14.94
C GLU A 93 -2.89 1.59 13.47
N GLY A 94 -2.32 2.39 12.57
CA GLY A 94 -2.57 2.26 11.13
C GLY A 94 -2.22 0.88 10.59
N ALA A 95 -1.04 0.34 10.96
CA ALA A 95 -0.63 -1.01 10.56
C ALA A 95 -1.59 -2.09 11.05
N ARG A 96 -1.99 -2.07 12.33
CA ARG A 96 -2.97 -3.02 12.89
C ARG A 96 -4.31 -2.97 12.14
N ARG A 97 -4.78 -1.77 11.80
CA ARG A 97 -6.03 -1.60 11.03
C ARG A 97 -5.92 -2.17 9.62
N LEU A 98 -4.81 -1.95 8.93
CA LEU A 98 -4.56 -2.53 7.61
C LEU A 98 -4.51 -4.06 7.65
N GLU A 99 -3.87 -4.65 8.66
CA GLU A 99 -3.87 -6.11 8.82
C GLU A 99 -5.27 -6.68 9.04
N VAL A 100 -6.05 -6.06 9.94
CA VAL A 100 -7.45 -6.45 10.20
C VAL A 100 -8.27 -6.30 8.93
N LEU A 101 -8.11 -5.21 8.18
CA LEU A 101 -8.82 -4.98 6.93
C LEU A 101 -8.47 -6.06 5.89
N ALA A 102 -7.20 -6.37 5.71
CA ALA A 102 -6.73 -7.40 4.77
C ALA A 102 -7.25 -8.81 5.12
N LEU A 103 -7.40 -9.11 6.42
CA LEU A 103 -7.92 -10.39 6.90
C LEU A 103 -9.41 -10.57 6.60
N HIS A 104 -10.21 -9.51 6.76
CA HIS A 104 -11.66 -9.56 6.59
C HIS A 104 -12.13 -9.17 5.17
N SER A 105 -11.24 -8.60 4.37
CA SER A 105 -11.58 -8.16 3.02
C SER A 105 -12.03 -9.33 2.15
N LYS A 106 -13.12 -9.11 1.42
CA LYS A 106 -13.62 -10.04 0.38
C LYS A 106 -13.03 -9.72 -1.00
N GLY A 107 -12.12 -8.75 -1.06
CA GLY A 107 -11.43 -8.33 -2.27
C GLY A 107 -10.52 -9.42 -2.84
N ARG A 108 -10.05 -9.18 -4.07
CA ARG A 108 -9.05 -10.04 -4.71
C ARG A 108 -7.78 -10.08 -3.88
N ASP A 109 -7.01 -11.17 -3.98
CA ASP A 109 -5.75 -11.31 -3.25
C ASP A 109 -4.78 -10.15 -3.51
N ALA A 110 -4.74 -9.60 -4.73
CA ALA A 110 -3.96 -8.40 -5.04
C ALA A 110 -4.30 -7.19 -4.13
N VAL A 111 -5.57 -6.99 -3.78
CA VAL A 111 -5.99 -5.91 -2.88
C VAL A 111 -5.52 -6.19 -1.45
N ARG A 112 -5.69 -7.43 -1.00
CA ARG A 112 -5.27 -7.88 0.34
C ARG A 112 -3.76 -7.79 0.50
N VAL A 113 -3.00 -8.19 -0.52
CA VAL A 113 -1.55 -8.08 -0.58
C VAL A 113 -1.10 -6.63 -0.49
N GLY A 114 -1.74 -5.71 -1.24
CA GLY A 114 -1.44 -4.28 -1.13
C GLY A 114 -1.64 -3.72 0.27
N MET A 115 -2.72 -4.12 0.96
CA MET A 115 -2.97 -3.74 2.36
C MET A 115 -1.90 -4.31 3.32
N LEU A 116 -1.50 -5.57 3.13
CA LEU A 116 -0.45 -6.20 3.94
C LEU A 116 0.92 -5.55 3.70
N ALA A 117 1.27 -5.24 2.46
CA ALA A 117 2.52 -4.54 2.14
C ALA A 117 2.55 -3.14 2.79
N HIS A 118 1.44 -2.39 2.71
CA HIS A 118 1.32 -1.09 3.37
C HIS A 118 1.42 -1.21 4.91
N ALA A 119 0.79 -2.24 5.49
CA ALA A 119 0.92 -2.54 6.92
C ALA A 119 2.37 -2.86 7.31
N ALA A 120 3.08 -3.65 6.51
CA ALA A 120 4.46 -4.05 6.76
C ALA A 120 5.42 -2.85 6.72
N ARG A 121 5.22 -1.91 5.79
CA ARG A 121 5.96 -0.65 5.74
C ARG A 121 5.70 0.20 6.99
N ALA A 122 4.45 0.28 7.43
CA ALA A 122 4.09 0.97 8.67
C ALA A 122 4.71 0.30 9.92
N TRP A 123 4.83 -1.03 9.95
CA TRP A 123 5.54 -1.71 11.04
C TRP A 123 7.04 -1.39 11.08
N LEU A 124 7.70 -1.21 9.94
CA LEU A 124 9.09 -0.73 9.92
C LEU A 124 9.22 0.70 10.47
N LEU A 125 8.31 1.60 10.07
CA LEU A 125 8.25 2.96 10.63
C LEU A 125 7.96 2.98 12.13
N ALA A 126 7.28 1.95 12.64
CA ALA A 126 7.01 1.74 14.06
C ALA A 126 8.18 1.10 14.85
N ASP A 127 9.33 0.88 14.21
CA ASP A 127 10.47 0.14 14.77
C ASP A 127 10.09 -1.29 15.21
N ASP A 128 9.27 -1.98 14.38
CA ASP A 128 8.84 -3.36 14.59
C ASP A 128 9.12 -4.25 13.36
N PRO A 129 10.40 -4.53 13.08
CA PRO A 129 10.78 -5.29 11.89
C PRO A 129 10.36 -6.76 11.95
N GLN A 130 10.17 -7.33 13.15
CA GLN A 130 9.65 -8.69 13.29
C GLN A 130 8.21 -8.78 12.83
N ARG A 131 7.35 -7.83 13.23
CA ARG A 131 5.96 -7.81 12.76
C ARG A 131 5.88 -7.56 11.26
N SER A 132 6.72 -6.66 10.72
CA SER A 132 6.83 -6.44 9.27
C SER A 132 7.15 -7.73 8.52
N TYR A 133 8.16 -8.49 8.98
CA TYR A 133 8.54 -9.78 8.42
C TYR A 133 7.39 -10.80 8.43
N ASP A 134 6.64 -10.89 9.53
CA ASP A 134 5.51 -11.83 9.66
C ASP A 134 4.39 -11.49 8.67
N VAL A 135 4.07 -10.20 8.53
CA VAL A 135 3.05 -9.69 7.61
C VAL A 135 3.46 -9.94 6.16
N LEU A 136 4.71 -9.66 5.79
CA LEU A 136 5.22 -9.92 4.44
C LEU A 136 5.27 -11.41 4.12
N THR A 137 5.59 -12.25 5.10
CA THR A 137 5.52 -13.71 4.94
C THR A 137 4.10 -14.18 4.66
N ALA A 138 3.08 -13.54 5.24
CA ALA A 138 1.69 -13.79 4.89
C ALA A 138 1.33 -13.26 3.49
N ALA A 139 1.79 -12.07 3.11
CA ALA A 139 1.55 -11.48 1.79
C ALA A 139 2.15 -12.33 0.66
N ILE A 140 3.39 -12.81 0.81
CA ILE A 140 4.08 -13.67 -0.16
C ILE A 140 3.34 -14.99 -0.38
N LYS A 141 2.63 -15.53 0.63
CA LYS A 141 1.79 -16.73 0.44
C LYS A 141 0.60 -16.47 -0.49
N LEU A 142 0.12 -15.23 -0.55
CA LEU A 142 -0.97 -14.82 -1.44
C LEU A 142 -0.46 -14.44 -2.83
N ASN A 143 0.74 -13.87 -2.93
CA ASN A 143 1.37 -13.52 -4.20
C ASN A 143 2.88 -13.85 -4.20
N PRO A 144 3.28 -15.11 -4.49
CA PRO A 144 4.67 -15.55 -4.36
C PRO A 144 5.60 -15.07 -5.50
N GLU A 145 5.04 -14.55 -6.59
CA GLU A 145 5.79 -14.08 -7.76
C GLU A 145 5.98 -12.56 -7.76
N ASP A 146 5.75 -11.91 -6.63
CA ASP A 146 5.90 -10.48 -6.44
C ASP A 146 7.31 -10.13 -5.94
N PRO A 147 8.19 -9.54 -6.77
CA PRO A 147 9.53 -9.18 -6.33
C PRO A 147 9.51 -8.11 -5.23
N ASP A 148 8.53 -7.22 -5.20
CA ASP A 148 8.47 -6.12 -4.23
C ASP A 148 8.25 -6.65 -2.82
N LEU A 149 7.43 -7.69 -2.66
CA LEU A 149 7.24 -8.33 -1.35
C LEU A 149 8.50 -9.00 -0.82
N LEU A 150 9.33 -9.56 -1.71
CA LEU A 150 10.61 -10.15 -1.34
C LEU A 150 11.62 -9.06 -0.95
N ILE A 151 11.64 -7.94 -1.66
CA ILE A 151 12.46 -6.78 -1.36
C ILE A 151 12.07 -6.19 0.01
N ASP A 152 10.78 -5.97 0.25
CA ASP A 152 10.27 -5.48 1.54
C ASP A 152 10.62 -6.46 2.68
N ARG A 153 10.56 -7.78 2.44
CA ARG A 153 10.91 -8.78 3.46
C ARG A 153 12.41 -8.79 3.73
N ALA A 154 13.23 -8.57 2.71
CA ALA A 154 14.67 -8.40 2.85
C ALA A 154 14.99 -7.15 3.69
N GLU A 155 14.25 -6.05 3.52
CA GLU A 155 14.38 -4.84 4.34
C GLU A 155 14.09 -5.14 5.83
N ALA A 156 12.98 -5.83 6.11
CA ALA A 156 12.66 -6.26 7.48
C ALA A 156 13.73 -7.17 8.08
N ARG A 157 14.28 -8.11 7.29
CA ARG A 157 15.41 -8.96 7.71
C ARG A 157 16.67 -8.15 7.98
N ALA A 158 17.00 -7.19 7.12
CA ALA A 158 18.17 -6.32 7.28
C ALA A 158 18.04 -5.43 8.54
N ALA A 159 16.84 -4.93 8.85
CA ALA A 159 16.57 -4.20 10.09
C ALA A 159 16.82 -5.06 11.35
N MET A 160 16.60 -6.38 11.25
CA MET A 160 16.98 -7.36 12.28
C MET A 160 18.44 -7.85 12.17
N LYS A 161 19.25 -7.27 11.28
CA LYS A 161 20.64 -7.68 10.97
C LYS A 161 20.78 -9.11 10.43
N HIS A 162 19.70 -9.68 9.92
CA HIS A 162 19.67 -10.99 9.25
C HIS A 162 20.07 -10.85 7.77
N TYR A 163 21.27 -10.30 7.53
CA TYR A 163 21.76 -9.97 6.18
C TYR A 163 21.88 -11.18 5.23
N PRO A 164 22.32 -12.39 5.66
CA PRO A 164 22.35 -13.54 4.77
C PRO A 164 20.96 -13.88 4.22
N GLN A 165 19.94 -13.90 5.09
CA GLN A 165 18.57 -14.18 4.69
C GLN A 165 17.97 -13.02 3.87
N ALA A 166 18.39 -11.77 4.09
CA ALA A 166 18.01 -10.65 3.22
C ALA A 166 18.57 -10.85 1.80
N VAL A 167 19.82 -11.28 1.67
CA VAL A 167 20.43 -11.61 0.37
C VAL A 167 19.69 -12.73 -0.34
N ASP A 168 19.21 -13.76 0.38
CA ASP A 168 18.42 -14.85 -0.21
C ASP A 168 17.11 -14.33 -0.83
N ASP A 169 16.36 -13.48 -0.11
CA ASP A 169 15.14 -12.86 -0.63
C ASP A 169 15.43 -11.97 -1.85
N LEU A 170 16.50 -11.18 -1.81
CA LEU A 170 16.90 -10.31 -2.91
C LEU A 170 17.41 -11.07 -4.13
N ASN A 171 18.02 -12.24 -3.93
CA ASN A 171 18.38 -13.12 -5.04
C ASN A 171 17.13 -13.62 -5.77
N GLU A 172 16.09 -13.99 -5.02
CA GLU A 172 14.83 -14.43 -5.60
C GLU A 172 14.06 -13.27 -6.27
N ALA A 173 14.03 -12.10 -5.65
CA ALA A 173 13.46 -10.89 -6.25
C ALA A 173 14.12 -10.57 -7.61
N LEU A 174 15.46 -10.62 -7.66
CA LEU A 174 16.23 -10.38 -8.89
C LEU A 174 16.16 -11.54 -9.90
N ARG A 175 15.72 -12.73 -9.49
CA ARG A 175 15.39 -13.82 -10.40
C ARG A 175 14.06 -13.56 -11.09
N LEU A 176 13.08 -13.00 -10.38
CA LEU A 176 11.76 -12.63 -10.90
C LEU A 176 11.83 -11.36 -11.77
N ASP A 177 12.56 -10.34 -11.31
CA ASP A 177 12.82 -9.11 -12.04
C ASP A 177 14.33 -8.75 -12.06
N PRO A 178 15.06 -9.19 -13.09
CA PRO A 178 16.48 -8.83 -13.27
C PRO A 178 16.73 -7.35 -13.59
N GLY A 179 15.68 -6.56 -13.80
CA GLY A 179 15.73 -5.12 -14.06
C GLY A 179 15.54 -4.26 -12.82
N HIS A 180 15.33 -4.84 -11.64
CA HIS A 180 14.99 -4.08 -10.43
C HIS A 180 16.21 -3.40 -9.80
N ALA A 181 16.36 -2.09 -10.00
CA ALA A 181 17.51 -1.33 -9.51
C ALA A 181 17.58 -1.32 -7.97
N ASP A 182 16.47 -1.05 -7.26
CA ASP A 182 16.46 -1.03 -5.79
C ASP A 182 16.88 -2.38 -5.19
N ALA A 183 16.46 -3.50 -5.77
CA ALA A 183 16.84 -4.83 -5.29
C ALA A 183 18.36 -5.05 -5.38
N TYR A 184 19.00 -4.57 -6.44
CA TYR A 184 20.47 -4.58 -6.53
C TYR A 184 21.10 -3.68 -5.46
N VAL A 185 20.58 -2.46 -5.24
CA VAL A 185 21.09 -1.56 -4.21
C VAL A 185 20.97 -2.18 -2.81
N PHE A 186 19.80 -2.69 -2.44
CA PHE A 186 19.61 -3.35 -1.15
C PHE A 186 20.49 -4.58 -0.98
N ARG A 187 20.72 -5.35 -2.06
CA ARG A 187 21.62 -6.51 -1.99
C ARG A 187 23.07 -6.08 -1.84
N ALA A 188 23.48 -4.98 -2.47
CA ALA A 188 24.79 -4.37 -2.27
C ALA A 188 24.98 -3.94 -0.81
N THR A 189 24.00 -3.24 -0.23
CA THR A 189 24.02 -2.84 1.19
C THR A 189 24.13 -4.05 2.12
N ALA A 190 23.31 -5.10 1.91
CA ALA A 190 23.36 -6.32 2.72
C ALA A 190 24.71 -7.04 2.59
N ARG A 191 25.28 -7.14 1.37
CA ARG A 191 26.60 -7.71 1.11
C ARG A 191 27.72 -6.90 1.74
N ARG A 192 27.63 -5.56 1.74
CA ARG A 192 28.58 -4.69 2.45
C ARG A 192 28.57 -4.97 3.95
N PHE A 193 27.41 -5.17 4.56
CA PHE A 193 27.32 -5.56 5.98
C PHE A 193 27.87 -6.96 6.28
N LEU A 194 27.98 -7.82 5.25
CA LEU A 194 28.63 -9.12 5.30
C LEU A 194 30.12 -9.08 4.93
N ASP A 195 30.68 -7.88 4.71
CA ASP A 195 32.06 -7.67 4.23
C ASP A 195 32.36 -8.26 2.83
N ASP A 196 31.33 -8.60 2.06
CA ASP A 196 31.44 -9.05 0.66
C ASP A 196 31.48 -7.83 -0.28
N LEU A 197 32.51 -7.00 -0.11
CA LEU A 197 32.63 -5.70 -0.80
C LEU A 197 32.70 -5.83 -2.31
N ALA A 198 33.33 -6.90 -2.83
CA ALA A 198 33.46 -7.13 -4.27
C ALA A 198 32.11 -7.39 -4.93
N ARG A 199 31.23 -8.19 -4.30
CA ARG A 199 29.89 -8.43 -4.84
C ARG A 199 28.94 -7.27 -4.60
N ALA A 200 29.14 -6.50 -3.52
CA ALA A 200 28.42 -5.26 -3.30
C ALA A 200 28.71 -4.22 -4.40
N GLU A 201 29.98 -4.08 -4.80
CA GLU A 201 30.39 -3.21 -5.91
C GLU A 201 29.76 -3.63 -7.24
N ALA A 202 29.77 -4.93 -7.55
CA ALA A 202 29.13 -5.45 -8.76
C ALA A 202 27.61 -5.19 -8.79
N ASP A 203 26.93 -5.31 -7.64
CA ASP A 203 25.50 -5.02 -7.53
C ASP A 203 25.21 -3.53 -7.71
N VAL A 204 25.96 -2.64 -7.05
CA VAL A 204 25.72 -1.19 -7.17
C VAL A 204 26.03 -0.68 -8.58
N GLU A 205 27.04 -1.23 -9.25
CA GLU A 205 27.32 -0.94 -10.67
C GLU A 205 26.18 -1.38 -11.57
N LYS A 206 25.59 -2.54 -11.30
CA LYS A 206 24.43 -3.04 -12.05
C LYS A 206 23.20 -2.16 -11.82
N ALA A 207 22.93 -1.74 -10.58
CA ALA A 207 21.87 -0.80 -10.25
C ALA A 207 22.03 0.53 -11.01
N LEU A 208 23.23 1.13 -10.96
CA LEU A 208 23.52 2.41 -11.62
C LEU A 208 23.60 2.29 -13.14
N LYS A 209 23.81 1.10 -13.70
CA LYS A 209 23.63 0.87 -15.14
C LYS A 209 22.15 0.89 -15.55
N ILE A 210 21.26 0.43 -14.67
CA ILE A 210 19.80 0.44 -14.90
C ILE A 210 19.25 1.86 -14.68
N ALA A 211 19.63 2.50 -13.58
CA ALA A 211 19.20 3.83 -13.19
C ALA A 211 20.42 4.68 -12.78
N PRO A 212 21.03 5.43 -13.72
CA PRO A 212 22.28 6.17 -13.47
C PRO A 212 22.23 7.20 -12.35
N ASP A 213 21.07 7.83 -12.14
CA ASP A 213 20.87 8.87 -11.14
C ASP A 213 20.18 8.36 -9.87
N HIS A 214 20.19 7.04 -9.63
CA HIS A 214 19.56 6.44 -8.46
C HIS A 214 20.25 6.91 -7.16
N PRO A 215 19.55 7.64 -6.27
CA PRO A 215 20.17 8.28 -5.12
C PRO A 215 20.84 7.30 -4.16
N GLU A 216 20.15 6.22 -3.82
CA GLU A 216 20.62 5.16 -2.91
C GLU A 216 21.77 4.37 -3.54
N GLY A 217 21.73 4.11 -4.85
CA GLY A 217 22.83 3.47 -5.57
C GLY A 217 24.10 4.33 -5.58
N LEU A 218 23.97 5.64 -5.85
CA LEU A 218 25.09 6.58 -5.79
C LEU A 218 25.64 6.69 -4.36
N LEU A 219 24.75 6.78 -3.36
CA LEU A 219 25.12 6.81 -1.95
C LEU A 219 25.93 5.57 -1.55
N GLU A 220 25.43 4.38 -1.89
CA GLU A 220 26.06 3.09 -1.57
C GLU A 220 27.40 2.92 -2.31
N ARG A 221 27.49 3.32 -3.59
CA ARG A 221 28.78 3.32 -4.33
C ARG A 221 29.79 4.25 -3.68
N GLY A 222 29.38 5.44 -3.26
CA GLY A 222 30.24 6.37 -2.53
C GLY A 222 30.74 5.79 -1.21
N ILE A 223 29.88 5.08 -0.47
CA ILE A 223 30.28 4.36 0.76
C ILE A 223 31.34 3.29 0.45
N LEU A 224 31.12 2.47 -0.57
CA LEU A 224 32.06 1.42 -1.00
C LEU A 224 33.40 2.01 -1.46
N ARG A 225 33.40 3.09 -2.25
CA ARG A 225 34.62 3.80 -2.66
C ARG A 225 35.41 4.32 -1.47
N ARG A 226 34.74 4.95 -0.50
CA ARG A 226 35.41 5.41 0.73
C ARG A 226 36.04 4.25 1.50
N LEU A 227 35.35 3.12 1.63
CA LEU A 227 35.90 1.92 2.29
C LEU A 227 37.15 1.38 1.60
N LYS A 228 37.25 1.55 0.27
CA LYS A 228 38.43 1.20 -0.54
C LYS A 228 39.52 2.30 -0.55
N GLY A 229 39.32 3.40 0.16
CA GLY A 229 40.26 4.53 0.22
C GLY A 229 40.10 5.56 -0.90
N ASP A 230 39.16 5.38 -1.82
CA ASP A 230 38.84 6.36 -2.87
C ASP A 230 37.91 7.45 -2.32
N GLN A 231 38.49 8.37 -1.57
CA GLN A 231 37.77 9.51 -1.00
C GLN A 231 37.26 10.48 -2.08
N ALA A 232 38.02 10.68 -3.15
CA ALA A 232 37.65 11.60 -4.22
C ALA A 232 36.42 11.09 -4.98
N GLY A 233 36.42 9.81 -5.38
CA GLY A 233 35.28 9.18 -6.03
C GLY A 233 34.06 9.04 -5.12
N ALA A 234 34.27 8.84 -3.81
CA ALA A 234 33.19 8.86 -2.83
C ALA A 234 32.50 10.24 -2.76
N ARG A 235 33.29 11.31 -2.64
CA ARG A 235 32.77 12.69 -2.65
C ARG A 235 32.02 13.00 -3.95
N GLN A 236 32.53 12.57 -5.09
CA GLN A 236 31.86 12.77 -6.39
C GLN A 236 30.46 12.13 -6.41
N ASP A 237 30.36 10.87 -5.95
CA ASP A 237 29.06 10.18 -5.90
C ASP A 237 28.08 10.86 -4.95
N TRP A 238 28.54 11.26 -3.77
CA TRP A 238 27.68 11.94 -2.80
C TRP A 238 27.21 13.32 -3.27
N LEU A 239 28.05 14.07 -3.99
CA LEU A 239 27.60 15.31 -4.65
C LEU A 239 26.55 15.04 -5.73
N ALA A 240 26.68 13.93 -6.46
CA ALA A 240 25.66 13.53 -7.44
C ALA A 240 24.32 13.19 -6.77
N VAL A 241 24.32 12.59 -5.57
CA VAL A 241 23.10 12.38 -4.77
C VAL A 241 22.41 13.71 -4.45
N LEU A 242 23.17 14.71 -3.99
CA LEU A 242 22.64 16.04 -3.67
C LEU A 242 21.98 16.73 -4.89
N HIS A 243 22.50 16.45 -6.09
CA HIS A 243 21.93 16.97 -7.33
C HIS A 243 20.68 16.20 -7.77
N ALA A 244 20.73 14.86 -7.71
CA ALA A 244 19.66 14.00 -8.22
C ALA A 244 18.40 14.04 -7.34
N ALA A 245 18.55 14.13 -6.02
CA ALA A 245 17.42 14.06 -5.09
C ALA A 245 17.60 15.03 -3.89
N PRO A 246 17.57 16.36 -4.12
CA PRO A 246 17.73 17.33 -3.06
C PRO A 246 16.63 17.18 -2.00
N GLY A 247 17.02 17.21 -0.72
CA GLY A 247 16.10 17.07 0.42
C GLY A 247 15.63 15.63 0.70
N SER A 248 16.13 14.63 -0.03
CA SER A 248 15.89 13.22 0.28
C SER A 248 16.74 12.75 1.46
N ALA A 249 16.32 11.64 2.10
CA ALA A 249 17.12 10.98 3.13
C ALA A 249 18.50 10.54 2.61
N ALA A 250 18.59 10.13 1.34
CA ALA A 250 19.86 9.80 0.70
C ALA A 250 20.76 11.04 0.58
N ALA A 251 20.21 12.20 0.21
CA ALA A 251 20.94 13.46 0.15
C ALA A 251 21.42 13.92 1.53
N GLU A 252 20.59 13.80 2.57
CA GLU A 252 21.00 14.10 3.96
C GLU A 252 22.16 13.19 4.41
N ALA A 253 22.08 11.89 4.11
CA ALA A 253 23.15 10.93 4.40
C ALA A 253 24.44 11.23 3.60
N ALA A 254 24.31 11.59 2.32
CA ALA A 254 25.43 12.00 1.47
C ALA A 254 26.12 13.26 2.01
N GLN A 255 25.36 14.28 2.41
CA GLN A 255 25.86 15.51 3.01
C GLN A 255 26.66 15.22 4.29
N LYS A 256 26.08 14.41 5.19
CA LYS A 256 26.77 14.02 6.44
C LYS A 256 28.08 13.28 6.17
N ASN A 257 28.11 12.40 5.17
CA ASN A 257 29.32 11.68 4.77
C ASN A 257 30.41 12.61 4.24
N ILE A 258 30.03 13.64 3.47
CA ILE A 258 30.95 14.69 2.99
C ILE A 258 31.55 15.46 4.18
N GLU A 259 30.70 15.95 5.08
CA GLU A 259 31.11 16.72 6.26
C GLU A 259 32.06 15.93 7.16
N MET A 260 31.77 14.64 7.42
CA MET A 260 32.63 13.77 8.21
C MET A 260 34.02 13.56 7.59
N MET A 261 34.15 13.64 6.26
CA MET A 261 35.45 13.57 5.60
C MET A 261 36.24 14.87 5.75
N ASP A 262 35.58 16.02 5.63
CA ASP A 262 36.25 17.32 5.73
C ASP A 262 36.76 17.63 7.14
N VAL A 263 36.12 17.09 8.17
CA VAL A 263 36.57 17.24 9.57
C VAL A 263 37.81 16.38 9.89
N LYS A 264 38.05 15.31 9.13
CA LYS A 264 39.13 14.34 9.41
C LYS A 264 40.42 14.59 8.63
N ASN A 265 40.42 15.59 7.74
CA ASN A 265 41.57 16.01 6.93
C ASN A 265 42.19 17.29 7.50
#